data_AF-B7ZXV2-F1
#
_entry.id   AF-B7ZXV2-F1
#
_cell.length_a   1.000
_cell.length_b   1.000
_cell.length_c   1.000
_cell.angle_alpha   90.00
_cell.angle_beta   90.00
_cell.angle_gamma   90.00
#
_symmetry.space_group_name_H-M   'P 1'
#
loop_
_entity.id
_entity.type
_entity.pdbx_description
1 polymer ?
#
loop_
_entity_poly.entity_id
_entity_poly.type
_entity_poly.pdbx_seq_one_letter_code
_entity_poly.pdbx_strand_id
1 'polypeptide(L)'
;MAVSPELEGLRRIAPSRFVSFAFPNPFLGHASNPYGGGDDGDAGECVRVAVLDSPLPAPPVPATAAMLVPSGRHRDWIFSTRAGHLHLLLSATRFSRLILVGPELSAPSPRVVSCARRRPDPDPDPAHARLLPLLLALCPVAAFRGNAVPDVPLLTFQDDLLRLAPIEFVAGPVVGEMVVEDVAVDCSPSRPAELRRRLRFKRMPCLVQTQVRLRQSHASPSLSLEALEGSSGELLQPEVGGPLAQPYLQAMVAGLAVTAPSIEKSIQSGARPRCLCAGVGGGSLLMSLRVGLQFDVLGIEADGVVLDVARSHFGLVEDEFLRVHVGDAIQTIEGFAAGQGEPGMNFSAVMVDLDSSDAMCGVSAPPLEMARGSVLLSVRTILDHHGLLILNVIPPPADKTFYKAVTDLLRQFFSELYEIDVGNGENFVLVATVSPVETTATGDPGQFLTDLRNSAGDFLERIRKI
;
A
#
# COMPACT_ATOMS: atom_id res chain seq x y z
N MET A 1 1.59 -46.73 -4.54
CA MET A 1 1.06 -45.66 -3.67
C MET A 1 -0.18 -45.10 -4.32
N ALA A 2 -1.30 -44.97 -3.60
CA ALA A 2 -2.42 -44.18 -4.09
C ALA A 2 -1.97 -42.72 -4.18
N VAL A 3 -2.08 -42.10 -5.35
CA VAL A 3 -1.87 -40.66 -5.50
C VAL A 3 -3.03 -39.96 -4.79
N SER A 4 -2.74 -38.89 -4.03
CA SER A 4 -3.81 -38.09 -3.41
C SER A 4 -4.83 -37.67 -4.48
N PRO A 5 -6.15 -37.81 -4.23
CA PRO A 5 -7.18 -37.34 -5.15
C PRO A 5 -7.01 -35.87 -5.56
N GLU A 6 -6.46 -35.05 -4.67
CA GLU A 6 -6.18 -33.64 -4.91
C GLU A 6 -5.12 -33.44 -6.00
N LEU A 7 -4.03 -34.22 -5.95
CA LEU A 7 -2.95 -34.21 -6.94
C LEU A 7 -3.41 -34.79 -8.28
N GLU A 8 -4.21 -35.86 -8.26
CA GLU A 8 -4.80 -36.44 -9.48
C GLU A 8 -5.69 -35.41 -10.19
N GLY A 9 -6.39 -34.58 -9.42
CA GLY A 9 -7.21 -33.49 -9.94
C GLY A 9 -6.44 -32.42 -10.71
N LEU A 10 -5.13 -32.26 -10.45
CA LEU A 10 -4.28 -31.29 -11.17
C LEU A 10 -4.07 -31.67 -12.64
N ARG A 11 -4.43 -32.89 -13.08
CA ARG A 11 -4.34 -33.27 -14.51
C ARG A 11 -5.22 -32.41 -15.43
N ARG A 12 -6.19 -31.67 -14.91
CA ARG A 12 -7.07 -30.75 -15.64
C ARG A 12 -7.01 -29.37 -14.99
N ILE A 13 -7.30 -28.33 -15.78
CA ILE A 13 -7.55 -27.00 -15.25
C ILE A 13 -8.99 -26.97 -14.71
N ALA A 14 -9.18 -26.43 -13.49
CA ALA A 14 -10.51 -26.10 -12.98
C ALA A 14 -10.49 -24.69 -12.36
N PRO A 15 -11.55 -23.87 -12.56
CA PRO A 15 -11.55 -22.48 -12.11
C PRO A 15 -11.14 -22.33 -10.65
N SER A 16 -10.13 -21.50 -10.39
CA SER A 16 -9.64 -21.17 -9.05
C SER A 16 -9.18 -22.36 -8.20
N ARG A 17 -8.97 -23.55 -8.76
CA ARG A 17 -8.45 -24.71 -8.00
C ARG A 17 -7.13 -24.32 -7.35
N PHE A 18 -7.02 -24.62 -6.06
CA PHE A 18 -5.82 -24.37 -5.28
C PHE A 18 -5.41 -25.65 -4.54
N VAL A 19 -4.17 -26.08 -4.72
CA VAL A 19 -3.58 -27.23 -4.01
C VAL A 19 -2.22 -26.80 -3.49
N SER A 20 -1.93 -27.08 -2.22
CA SER A 20 -0.60 -26.84 -1.65
C SER A 20 -0.13 -28.06 -0.88
N PHE A 21 1.15 -28.40 -1.04
CA PHE A 21 1.80 -29.51 -0.37
C PHE A 21 3.27 -29.17 -0.15
N ALA A 22 3.93 -29.89 0.76
CA ALA A 22 5.36 -29.76 1.01
C ALA A 22 6.05 -31.12 0.78
N PHE A 23 7.31 -31.08 0.39
CA PHE A 23 8.14 -32.27 0.25
C PHE A 23 9.60 -31.94 0.58
N PRO A 24 10.45 -32.94 0.90
CA PRO A 24 11.86 -32.71 1.20
C PRO A 24 12.55 -31.90 0.11
N ASN A 25 13.30 -30.88 0.51
CA ASN A 25 13.88 -29.91 -0.39
C ASN A 25 14.90 -30.60 -1.32
N PRO A 26 14.67 -30.60 -2.64
CA PRO A 26 15.55 -31.26 -3.59
C PRO A 26 16.88 -30.52 -3.77
N PHE A 27 17.06 -29.36 -3.16
CA PHE A 27 18.27 -28.56 -3.21
C PHE A 27 19.20 -28.72 -2.00
N LEU A 28 18.80 -29.50 -0.97
CA LEU A 28 19.64 -29.68 0.22
C LEU A 28 21.05 -30.14 -0.13
N GLY A 29 22.04 -29.48 0.48
CA GLY A 29 23.47 -29.73 0.24
C GLY A 29 23.99 -29.29 -1.13
N HIS A 30 23.16 -28.69 -1.99
CA HIS A 30 23.58 -28.22 -3.31
C HIS A 30 23.95 -26.73 -3.27
N ALA A 31 25.06 -26.36 -3.94
CA ALA A 31 25.49 -24.96 -4.05
C ALA A 31 24.45 -24.06 -4.75
N SER A 32 23.51 -24.66 -5.49
CA SER A 32 22.42 -23.96 -6.16
C SER A 32 21.14 -23.88 -5.32
N ASN A 33 21.19 -24.17 -4.02
CA ASN A 33 20.03 -24.03 -3.16
C ASN A 33 19.64 -22.56 -3.06
N PRO A 34 18.50 -22.11 -3.63
CA PRO A 34 18.10 -20.72 -3.54
C PRO A 34 17.79 -20.29 -2.09
N TYR A 35 17.67 -21.25 -1.18
CA TYR A 35 17.35 -21.06 0.24
C TYR A 35 18.50 -21.42 1.20
N GLY A 36 19.66 -21.84 0.68
CA GLY A 36 20.73 -22.47 1.48
C GLY A 36 21.84 -21.55 2.00
N GLY A 37 21.55 -20.30 2.36
CA GLY A 37 22.60 -19.29 2.63
C GLY A 37 22.35 -18.33 3.80
N GLY A 38 21.45 -18.65 4.73
CA GLY A 38 21.25 -17.85 5.94
C GLY A 38 22.19 -18.27 7.08
N ASP A 39 22.64 -17.30 7.89
CA ASP A 39 23.30 -17.52 9.19
C ASP A 39 22.37 -18.29 10.16
N ASP A 40 21.06 -18.22 9.95
CA ASP A 40 20.06 -19.02 10.65
C ASP A 40 19.86 -20.36 9.93
N GLY A 41 20.20 -21.45 10.63
CA GLY A 41 20.26 -22.82 10.12
C GLY A 41 19.08 -23.27 9.24
N ASP A 42 19.43 -24.06 8.23
CA ASP A 42 18.61 -24.86 7.29
C ASP A 42 17.14 -24.42 7.12
N ALA A 43 16.92 -23.15 6.75
CA ALA A 43 15.65 -22.69 6.21
C ALA A 43 15.35 -23.47 4.92
N GLY A 44 14.65 -24.60 5.04
CA GLY A 44 14.22 -25.38 3.89
C GLY A 44 14.64 -26.84 3.90
N GLU A 45 14.48 -27.56 5.01
CA GLU A 45 14.42 -29.03 4.96
C GLU A 45 13.32 -29.51 3.99
N CYS A 46 12.20 -28.78 3.92
CA CYS A 46 11.12 -28.99 3.00
C CYS A 46 10.84 -27.77 2.13
N VAL A 47 10.39 -28.02 0.90
CA VAL A 47 9.91 -27.02 -0.04
C VAL A 47 8.40 -27.16 -0.16
N ARG A 48 7.71 -26.04 0.01
CA ARG A 48 6.29 -25.87 -0.29
C ARG A 48 6.10 -25.65 -1.78
N VAL A 49 5.13 -26.36 -2.33
CA VAL A 49 4.55 -26.15 -3.65
C VAL A 49 3.13 -25.66 -3.47
N ALA A 50 2.75 -24.62 -4.20
CA ALA A 50 1.38 -24.15 -4.31
C ALA A 50 0.99 -24.04 -5.77
N VAL A 51 -0.06 -24.74 -6.17
CA VAL A 51 -0.59 -24.77 -7.53
C VAL A 51 -1.93 -24.05 -7.54
N LEU A 52 -2.04 -23.02 -8.37
CA LEU A 52 -3.26 -22.25 -8.56
C LEU A 52 -3.67 -22.26 -10.03
N ASP A 53 -4.92 -22.65 -10.29
CA ASP A 53 -5.55 -22.53 -11.60
C ASP A 53 -6.26 -21.18 -11.75
N SER A 54 -6.20 -20.61 -12.96
CA SER A 54 -6.84 -19.34 -13.28
C SER A 54 -8.37 -19.44 -13.15
N PRO A 55 -9.05 -18.39 -12.64
CA PRO A 55 -10.51 -18.30 -12.73
C PRO A 55 -10.99 -18.03 -14.17
N LEU A 56 -10.09 -17.55 -15.05
CA LEU A 56 -10.43 -17.22 -16.42
C LEU A 56 -10.59 -18.49 -17.28
N PRO A 57 -11.40 -18.45 -18.34
CA PRO A 57 -11.54 -19.57 -19.27
C PRO A 57 -10.17 -19.98 -19.85
N ALA A 58 -9.81 -21.25 -19.66
CA ALA A 58 -8.56 -21.78 -20.19
C ALA A 58 -8.63 -21.97 -21.71
N PRO A 59 -7.56 -21.64 -22.46
CA PRO A 59 -7.47 -21.95 -23.89
C PRO A 59 -7.36 -23.47 -24.11
N PRO A 60 -7.52 -23.96 -25.36
CA PRO A 60 -7.43 -25.38 -25.69
C PRO A 60 -6.10 -26.05 -25.29
N VAL A 61 -5.00 -25.28 -25.31
CA VAL A 61 -3.69 -25.68 -24.79
C VAL A 61 -3.35 -24.73 -23.64
N PRO A 62 -3.61 -25.11 -22.37
CA PRO A 62 -3.35 -24.27 -21.22
C PRO A 62 -1.83 -24.12 -20.98
N ALA A 63 -1.38 -22.89 -20.78
CA ALA A 63 0.01 -22.61 -20.42
C ALA A 63 0.18 -22.63 -18.89
N THR A 64 1.29 -23.21 -18.43
CA THR A 64 1.67 -23.27 -17.02
C THR A 64 2.95 -22.47 -16.80
N ALA A 65 3.00 -21.68 -15.73
CA ALA A 65 4.22 -21.00 -15.31
C ALA A 65 4.60 -21.43 -13.90
N ALA A 66 5.90 -21.35 -13.59
CA ALA A 66 6.42 -21.56 -12.25
C ALA A 66 7.02 -20.26 -11.71
N MET A 67 7.13 -20.14 -10.40
CA MET A 67 7.86 -19.05 -9.73
C MET A 67 8.58 -19.61 -8.53
N LEU A 68 9.89 -19.32 -8.43
CA LEU A 68 10.62 -19.49 -7.19
C LEU A 68 10.30 -18.29 -6.31
N VAL A 69 9.78 -18.56 -5.12
CA VAL A 69 9.56 -17.54 -4.10
C VAL A 69 10.94 -16.95 -3.73
N PRO A 70 11.12 -15.62 -3.76
CA PRO A 70 12.38 -15.00 -3.35
C PRO A 70 12.73 -15.39 -1.91
N SER A 71 14.02 -15.61 -1.65
CA SER A 71 14.50 -16.01 -0.31
C SER A 71 14.07 -14.97 0.74
N GLY A 72 13.60 -15.45 1.90
CA GLY A 72 13.10 -14.63 3.00
C GLY A 72 11.72 -13.98 2.79
N ARG A 73 11.14 -14.07 1.58
CA ARG A 73 9.84 -13.45 1.26
C ARG A 73 8.68 -14.43 1.31
N HIS A 74 8.90 -15.69 1.70
CA HIS A 74 7.86 -16.74 1.70
C HIS A 74 6.67 -16.47 2.62
N ARG A 75 6.83 -15.55 3.58
CA ARG A 75 5.76 -15.09 4.47
C ARG A 75 5.00 -13.88 3.93
N ASP A 76 5.56 -13.15 2.95
CA ASP A 76 4.86 -12.05 2.30
C ASP A 76 3.54 -12.56 1.74
N TRP A 77 2.48 -11.76 1.89
CA TRP A 77 1.14 -12.14 1.48
C TRP A 77 1.06 -12.63 0.03
N ILE A 78 1.82 -11.98 -0.86
CA ILE A 78 1.83 -12.27 -2.30
C ILE A 78 2.29 -13.71 -2.58
N PHE A 79 3.13 -14.30 -1.71
CA PHE A 79 3.66 -15.67 -1.84
C PHE A 79 3.06 -16.66 -0.83
N SER A 80 2.47 -16.19 0.26
CA SER A 80 1.91 -17.05 1.32
C SER A 80 0.42 -17.34 1.17
N THR A 81 -0.34 -16.47 0.51
CA THR A 81 -1.81 -16.58 0.44
C THR A 81 -2.36 -16.92 -0.95
N ARG A 82 -3.55 -17.54 -0.99
CA ARG A 82 -4.26 -17.83 -2.25
C ARG A 82 -4.61 -16.57 -3.03
N ALA A 83 -4.99 -15.49 -2.34
CA ALA A 83 -5.32 -14.21 -2.98
C ALA A 83 -4.06 -13.55 -3.58
N GLY A 84 -2.92 -13.65 -2.90
CA GLY A 84 -1.63 -13.24 -3.45
C GLY A 84 -1.20 -14.02 -4.68
N HIS A 85 -1.38 -15.35 -4.66
CA HIS A 85 -1.12 -16.18 -5.83
C HIS A 85 -2.02 -15.83 -7.01
N LEU A 86 -3.28 -15.50 -6.73
CA LEU A 86 -4.21 -15.04 -7.76
C LEU A 86 -3.76 -13.70 -8.34
N HIS A 87 -3.30 -12.77 -7.50
CA HIS A 87 -2.73 -11.51 -7.98
C HIS A 87 -1.54 -11.77 -8.92
N LEU A 88 -0.56 -12.61 -8.52
CA LEU A 88 0.57 -12.97 -9.38
C LEU A 88 0.14 -13.59 -10.71
N LEU A 89 -0.82 -14.51 -10.68
CA LEU A 89 -1.34 -15.19 -11.88
C LEU A 89 -2.07 -14.23 -12.82
N LEU A 90 -2.86 -13.30 -12.27
CA LEU A 90 -3.60 -12.31 -13.07
C LEU A 90 -2.71 -11.19 -13.60
N SER A 91 -1.63 -10.83 -12.90
CA SER A 91 -0.61 -9.90 -13.42
C SER A 91 0.08 -10.44 -14.67
N ALA A 92 0.15 -11.77 -14.82
CA ALA A 92 0.61 -12.45 -16.01
C ALA A 92 -0.55 -13.21 -16.70
N THR A 93 -1.51 -12.48 -17.27
CA THR A 93 -2.77 -12.97 -17.91
C THR A 93 -2.62 -14.07 -18.97
N ARG A 94 -1.39 -14.45 -19.32
CA ARG A 94 -1.03 -15.45 -20.34
C ARG A 94 -1.10 -16.89 -19.83
N PHE A 95 -1.17 -17.12 -18.52
CA PHE A 95 -1.08 -18.45 -17.93
C PHE A 95 -2.42 -18.93 -17.37
N SER A 96 -2.68 -20.22 -17.51
CA SER A 96 -3.86 -20.90 -16.95
C SER A 96 -3.57 -21.55 -15.60
N ARG A 97 -2.29 -21.73 -15.27
CA ARG A 97 -1.82 -22.29 -14.00
C ARG A 97 -0.53 -21.61 -13.57
N LEU A 98 -0.43 -21.29 -12.28
CA LEU A 98 0.79 -20.84 -11.63
C LEU A 98 1.21 -21.85 -10.57
N ILE A 99 2.50 -22.19 -10.56
CA ILE A 99 3.13 -23.05 -9.55
C ILE A 99 4.14 -22.19 -8.77
N LEU A 100 3.88 -21.93 -7.50
CA LEU A 100 4.87 -21.34 -6.62
C LEU A 100 5.65 -22.43 -5.90
N VAL A 101 6.96 -22.25 -5.84
CA VAL A 101 7.89 -23.14 -5.14
C VAL A 101 8.71 -22.29 -4.18
N GLY A 102 8.70 -22.63 -2.88
CA GLY A 102 9.39 -21.85 -1.86
C GLY A 102 9.55 -22.59 -0.54
N PRO A 103 10.22 -22.01 0.47
CA PRO A 103 10.24 -22.56 1.81
C PRO A 103 8.83 -22.72 2.38
N GLU A 104 8.69 -23.61 3.37
CA GLU A 104 7.45 -23.67 4.16
C GLU A 104 7.19 -22.35 4.89
N LEU A 105 5.93 -22.03 5.13
CA LEU A 105 5.54 -20.77 5.79
C LEU A 105 6.06 -20.65 7.23
N SER A 106 6.33 -21.79 7.87
CA SER A 106 6.95 -21.91 9.20
C SER A 106 8.47 -21.71 9.19
N ALA A 107 9.12 -21.79 8.02
CA ALA A 107 10.56 -21.62 7.93
C ALA A 107 10.98 -20.23 8.40
N PRO A 108 12.13 -20.10 9.10
CA PRO A 108 12.62 -18.80 9.53
C PRO A 108 12.92 -17.93 8.30
N SER A 109 12.70 -16.62 8.47
CA SER A 109 13.15 -15.62 7.51
C SER A 109 14.41 -14.95 8.06
N PRO A 110 15.41 -14.63 7.23
CA PRO A 110 16.51 -13.79 7.67
C PRO A 110 15.98 -12.45 8.18
N ARG A 111 16.71 -11.86 9.13
CA ARG A 111 16.39 -10.53 9.69
C ARG A 111 16.37 -9.44 8.62
N VAL A 112 17.28 -9.52 7.65
CA VAL A 112 17.34 -8.63 6.50
C VAL A 112 17.23 -9.47 5.24
N VAL A 113 16.22 -9.17 4.43
CA VAL A 113 15.95 -9.81 3.15
C VAL A 113 16.59 -8.99 2.05
N SER A 114 17.53 -9.59 1.32
CA SER A 114 18.04 -9.00 0.08
C SER A 114 17.01 -9.19 -1.03
N CYS A 115 16.52 -8.08 -1.58
CA CYS A 115 15.55 -8.07 -2.68
C CYS A 115 16.23 -7.80 -4.04
N ALA A 116 17.57 -7.79 -4.07
CA ALA A 116 18.34 -7.41 -5.24
C ALA A 116 17.88 -8.13 -6.51
N ARG A 117 17.71 -7.36 -7.59
CA ARG A 117 17.52 -7.89 -8.94
C ARG A 117 18.64 -8.88 -9.24
N ARG A 118 18.30 -10.17 -9.33
CA ARG A 118 19.20 -11.14 -9.96
C ARG A 118 19.43 -10.61 -11.38
N ARG A 119 20.68 -10.27 -11.71
CA ARG A 119 21.01 -9.96 -13.11
C ARG A 119 20.46 -11.11 -13.95
N PRO A 120 19.86 -10.84 -15.12
CA PRO A 120 19.53 -11.91 -16.05
C PRO A 120 20.84 -12.62 -16.36
N ASP A 121 21.04 -13.77 -15.71
CA ASP A 121 22.11 -14.67 -16.05
C ASP A 121 21.76 -15.19 -17.45
N PRO A 122 22.67 -15.15 -18.43
CA PRO A 122 22.45 -15.80 -19.71
C PRO A 122 22.10 -17.28 -19.54
N ASP A 123 22.58 -17.92 -18.47
CA ASP A 123 22.32 -19.33 -18.19
C ASP A 123 20.98 -19.53 -17.46
N PRO A 124 20.23 -20.59 -17.83
CA PRO A 124 19.00 -20.94 -17.13
C PRO A 124 19.30 -21.24 -15.66
N ASP A 125 18.44 -20.76 -14.76
CA ASP A 125 18.60 -20.98 -13.33
C ASP A 125 18.82 -22.49 -13.05
N PRO A 126 19.94 -22.91 -12.44
CA PRO A 126 20.17 -24.32 -12.11
C PRO A 126 19.04 -24.92 -11.27
N ALA A 127 18.32 -24.09 -10.50
CA ALA A 127 17.15 -24.52 -9.76
C ALA A 127 15.98 -24.95 -10.68
N HIS A 128 15.83 -24.31 -11.84
CA HIS A 128 14.79 -24.64 -12.82
C HIS A 128 14.99 -26.06 -13.38
N ALA A 129 16.21 -26.40 -13.80
CA ALA A 129 16.51 -27.74 -14.35
C ALA A 129 16.20 -28.87 -13.35
N ARG A 130 16.46 -28.64 -12.05
CA ARG A 130 16.16 -29.61 -10.98
C ARG A 130 14.67 -29.75 -10.69
N LEU A 131 13.90 -28.66 -10.81
CA LEU A 131 12.45 -28.66 -10.58
C LEU A 131 11.65 -29.11 -11.81
N LEU A 132 12.23 -29.04 -13.01
CA LEU A 132 11.52 -29.30 -14.26
C LEU A 132 10.72 -30.62 -14.26
N PRO A 133 11.22 -31.77 -13.75
CA PRO A 133 10.43 -32.99 -13.69
C PRO A 133 9.14 -32.83 -12.86
N LEU A 134 9.21 -32.13 -11.73
CA LEU A 134 8.05 -31.83 -10.88
C LEU A 134 7.10 -30.86 -11.60
N LEU A 135 7.64 -29.80 -12.21
CA LEU A 135 6.85 -28.80 -12.91
C LEU A 135 6.06 -29.41 -14.08
N LEU A 136 6.70 -30.30 -14.85
CA LEU A 136 6.05 -31.07 -15.93
C LEU A 136 4.97 -32.01 -15.38
N ALA A 137 5.22 -32.70 -14.26
CA ALA A 137 4.23 -33.56 -13.63
C ALA A 137 2.99 -32.80 -13.13
N LEU A 138 3.15 -31.51 -12.79
CA LEU A 138 2.07 -30.61 -12.37
C LEU A 138 1.39 -29.88 -13.52
N CYS A 139 1.83 -30.06 -14.76
CA CYS A 139 1.15 -29.50 -15.93
C CYS A 139 -0.16 -30.26 -16.22
N PRO A 140 -1.22 -29.57 -16.68
CA PRO A 140 -2.43 -30.24 -17.14
C PRO A 140 -2.14 -31.10 -18.37
N VAL A 141 -2.80 -32.25 -18.51
CA VAL A 141 -2.59 -33.20 -19.63
C VAL A 141 -2.81 -32.53 -20.99
N ALA A 142 -3.73 -31.57 -21.07
CA ALA A 142 -4.01 -30.80 -22.27
C ALA A 142 -2.82 -29.96 -22.78
N ALA A 143 -1.83 -29.66 -21.92
CA ALA A 143 -0.60 -28.97 -22.32
C ALA A 143 0.34 -29.85 -23.16
N PHE A 144 0.23 -31.18 -23.04
CA PHE A 144 1.04 -32.16 -23.78
C PHE A 144 0.43 -32.55 -25.14
N ARG A 145 -0.46 -31.73 -25.68
CA ARG A 145 -1.15 -32.02 -26.95
C ARG A 145 -0.12 -32.17 -28.09
N GLY A 146 -0.27 -33.23 -28.89
CA GLY A 146 0.61 -33.50 -30.02
C GLY A 146 1.97 -34.11 -29.65
N ASN A 147 2.08 -34.74 -28.46
CA ASN A 147 3.33 -35.31 -27.92
C ASN A 147 4.45 -34.28 -27.73
N ALA A 148 4.12 -32.99 -27.67
CA ALA A 148 5.05 -31.94 -27.31
C ALA A 148 5.23 -31.88 -25.78
N VAL A 149 6.46 -31.63 -25.32
CA VAL A 149 6.72 -31.28 -23.93
C VAL A 149 6.41 -29.79 -23.77
N PRO A 150 5.49 -29.38 -22.89
CA PRO A 150 5.17 -27.98 -22.68
C PRO A 150 6.38 -27.25 -22.07
N ASP A 151 6.57 -26.01 -22.48
CA ASP A 151 7.49 -25.10 -21.81
C ASP A 151 6.85 -24.58 -20.50
N VAL A 152 7.63 -24.57 -19.42
CA VAL A 152 7.20 -24.04 -18.12
C VAL A 152 8.17 -22.92 -17.73
N PRO A 153 7.91 -21.67 -18.14
CA PRO A 153 8.80 -20.57 -17.82
C PRO A 153 8.85 -20.33 -16.30
N LEU A 154 10.04 -20.02 -15.80
CA LEU A 154 10.24 -19.55 -14.45
C LEU A 154 10.09 -18.02 -14.40
N LEU A 155 9.00 -17.55 -13.81
CA LEU A 155 8.71 -16.14 -13.64
C LEU A 155 9.52 -15.57 -12.48
N THR A 156 10.02 -14.36 -12.67
CA THR A 156 10.69 -13.57 -11.63
C THR A 156 9.73 -12.51 -11.11
N PHE A 157 9.59 -12.43 -9.79
CA PHE A 157 8.91 -11.31 -9.16
C PHE A 157 9.85 -10.10 -9.09
N GLN A 158 9.37 -8.94 -9.52
CA GLN A 158 10.12 -7.68 -9.43
C GLN A 158 9.29 -6.63 -8.73
N ASP A 159 9.86 -6.01 -7.71
CA ASP A 159 9.38 -4.80 -7.07
C ASP A 159 10.51 -3.76 -6.97
N ASP A 160 10.23 -2.64 -6.33
CA ASP A 160 11.16 -1.52 -6.14
C ASP A 160 12.12 -1.74 -4.96
N LEU A 161 12.11 -2.92 -4.35
CA LEU A 161 12.88 -3.18 -3.14
C LEU A 161 14.29 -3.69 -3.44
N LEU A 162 15.27 -3.10 -2.76
CA LEU A 162 16.65 -3.57 -2.70
C LEU A 162 16.87 -4.41 -1.43
N ARG A 163 16.29 -3.98 -0.31
CA ARG A 163 16.30 -4.69 0.98
C ARG A 163 15.03 -4.46 1.77
N LEU A 164 14.73 -5.40 2.66
CA LEU A 164 13.59 -5.36 3.58
C LEU A 164 14.02 -5.93 4.94
N ALA A 165 13.68 -5.24 6.03
CA ALA A 165 14.00 -5.63 7.41
C ALA A 165 12.77 -5.39 8.30
N PRO A 166 12.07 -6.44 8.75
CA PRO A 166 10.96 -6.29 9.70
C PRO A 166 11.46 -5.77 11.04
N ILE A 167 10.81 -4.73 11.57
CA ILE A 167 11.15 -4.06 12.82
C ILE A 167 10.25 -4.56 13.95
N GLU A 168 8.93 -4.58 13.71
CA GLU A 168 7.95 -4.98 14.71
C GLU A 168 6.75 -5.66 14.06
N PHE A 169 6.27 -6.71 14.72
CA PHE A 169 4.99 -7.35 14.43
C PHE A 169 4.07 -7.12 15.62
N VAL A 170 2.90 -6.52 15.37
CA VAL A 170 1.96 -6.14 16.41
C VAL A 170 0.54 -6.39 15.92
N ALA A 171 -0.42 -6.57 16.83
CA ALA A 171 -1.82 -6.76 16.49
C ALA A 171 -2.71 -5.81 17.29
N GLY A 172 -3.55 -5.06 16.58
CA GLY A 172 -4.55 -4.17 17.17
C GLY A 172 -5.95 -4.80 17.21
N PRO A 173 -6.84 -4.34 18.11
CA PRO A 173 -8.20 -4.86 18.24
C PRO A 173 -9.11 -4.62 17.02
N VAL A 174 -8.81 -3.63 16.17
CA VAL A 174 -9.65 -3.25 15.01
C VAL A 174 -8.96 -3.61 13.69
N VAL A 175 -7.69 -3.26 13.55
CA VAL A 175 -6.92 -3.53 12.32
C VAL A 175 -6.43 -4.98 12.26
N GLY A 176 -6.23 -5.62 13.40
CA GLY A 176 -5.61 -6.95 13.48
C GLY A 176 -4.10 -6.87 13.31
N GLU A 177 -3.51 -7.90 12.70
CA GLU A 177 -2.05 -8.01 12.54
C GLU A 177 -1.48 -6.94 11.60
N MET A 178 -0.37 -6.34 12.04
CA MET A 178 0.37 -5.27 11.37
C MET A 178 1.87 -5.57 11.40
N VAL A 179 2.59 -5.02 10.43
CA VAL A 179 4.04 -5.07 10.39
C VAL A 179 4.62 -3.68 10.12
N VAL A 180 5.63 -3.34 10.91
CA VAL A 180 6.54 -2.22 10.67
C VAL A 180 7.80 -2.78 10.05
N GLU A 181 8.20 -2.26 8.89
CA GLU A 181 9.38 -2.74 8.16
C GLU A 181 10.20 -1.56 7.62
N ASP A 182 11.52 -1.68 7.70
CA ASP A 182 12.45 -0.77 7.03
C ASP A 182 12.86 -1.37 5.70
N VAL A 183 12.86 -0.54 4.66
CA VAL A 183 13.16 -0.95 3.29
C VAL A 183 14.15 0.00 2.64
N ALA A 184 14.99 -0.54 1.78
CA ALA A 184 15.77 0.25 0.82
C ALA A 184 15.08 0.17 -0.54
N VAL A 185 14.71 1.32 -1.09
CA VAL A 185 13.95 1.43 -2.34
C VAL A 185 14.85 1.94 -3.47
N ASP A 186 14.82 1.26 -4.61
CA ASP A 186 15.43 1.71 -5.85
C ASP A 186 14.55 2.79 -6.49
N CYS A 187 14.94 4.06 -6.31
CA CYS A 187 14.13 5.20 -6.76
C CYS A 187 14.37 5.55 -8.24
N SER A 188 15.52 5.20 -8.81
CA SER A 188 15.87 5.33 -10.24
C SER A 188 17.35 4.96 -10.42
N PRO A 189 17.80 4.55 -11.63
CA PRO A 189 19.21 4.23 -11.89
C PRO A 189 20.19 5.39 -11.64
N SER A 190 19.73 6.64 -11.54
CA SER A 190 20.58 7.82 -11.32
C SER A 190 20.52 8.38 -9.89
N ARG A 191 19.63 7.88 -9.03
CA ARG A 191 19.49 8.33 -7.65
C ARG A 191 19.96 7.24 -6.68
N PRO A 192 20.57 7.62 -5.54
CA PRO A 192 20.89 6.65 -4.50
C PRO A 192 19.60 5.99 -4.00
N ALA A 193 19.75 4.78 -3.46
CA ALA A 193 18.67 4.09 -2.77
C ALA A 193 18.14 4.96 -1.62
N GLU A 194 16.82 4.96 -1.42
CA GLU A 194 16.17 5.67 -0.34
C GLU A 194 15.77 4.69 0.76
N LEU A 195 16.14 4.97 2.01
CA LEU A 195 15.62 4.21 3.13
C LEU A 195 14.25 4.74 3.53
N ARG A 196 13.29 3.83 3.68
CA ARG A 196 11.92 4.14 4.06
C ARG A 196 11.44 3.17 5.11
N ARG A 197 10.58 3.63 6.00
CA ARG A 197 9.82 2.77 6.91
C ARG A 197 8.40 2.63 6.40
N ARG A 198 7.86 1.42 6.40
CA ARG A 198 6.51 1.08 5.93
C ARG A 198 5.69 0.48 7.05
N LEU A 199 4.42 0.87 7.12
CA LEU A 199 3.37 0.20 7.89
C LEU A 199 2.50 -0.57 6.92
N ARG A 200 2.30 -1.86 7.18
CA ARG A 200 1.36 -2.71 6.42
C ARG A 200 0.38 -3.39 7.36
N PHE A 201 -0.87 -3.43 6.93
CA PHE A 201 -1.90 -4.23 7.59
C PHE A 201 -2.01 -5.58 6.89
N LYS A 202 -2.02 -6.67 7.65
CA LYS A 202 -2.11 -8.02 7.07
C LYS A 202 -3.47 -8.27 6.41
N ARG A 203 -4.52 -7.59 6.87
CA ARG A 203 -5.86 -7.59 6.24
C ARG A 203 -5.87 -6.92 4.86
N MET A 204 -4.96 -5.97 4.61
CA MET A 204 -4.87 -5.19 3.37
C MET A 204 -3.43 -5.19 2.79
N PRO A 205 -2.92 -6.35 2.40
CA PRO A 205 -1.48 -6.58 2.25
C PRO A 205 -0.87 -6.07 0.95
N CYS A 206 -1.69 -5.85 -0.09
CA CYS A 206 -1.27 -5.15 -1.30
C CYS A 206 -1.03 -3.66 -1.06
N LEU A 207 -1.57 -3.10 0.03
CA LEU A 207 -1.52 -1.69 0.34
C LEU A 207 -0.47 -1.43 1.43
N VAL A 208 0.53 -0.63 1.10
CA VAL A 208 1.35 0.04 2.13
C VAL A 208 0.50 1.16 2.69
N GLN A 209 0.14 1.04 3.98
CA GLN A 209 -0.75 1.99 4.66
C GLN A 209 -0.04 3.33 4.83
N THR A 210 1.16 3.29 5.41
CA THR A 210 1.98 4.49 5.59
C THR A 210 3.42 4.22 5.23
N GLN A 211 4.06 5.19 4.60
CA GLN A 211 5.49 5.17 4.33
C GLN A 211 6.12 6.53 4.64
N VAL A 212 7.27 6.51 5.30
CA VAL A 212 8.07 7.70 5.60
C VAL A 212 9.52 7.47 5.21
N ARG A 213 10.24 8.55 4.88
CA ARG A 213 11.68 8.47 4.66
C ARG A 213 12.41 8.32 5.99
N LEU A 214 13.56 7.66 5.97
CA LEU A 214 14.42 7.55 7.14
C LEU A 214 15.69 8.38 6.94
N ARG A 215 16.17 9.01 8.01
CA ARG A 215 17.47 9.68 8.09
C ARG A 215 18.33 9.01 9.16
N GLN A 216 19.65 9.02 8.97
CA GLN A 216 20.60 8.63 10.02
C GLN A 216 20.83 9.82 10.96
N SER A 217 20.81 9.55 12.27
CA SER A 217 21.06 10.56 13.31
C SER A 217 22.47 11.18 13.24
N HIS A 218 23.43 10.53 12.59
CA HIS A 218 24.79 11.05 12.37
C HIS A 218 25.06 11.23 10.89
N ALA A 219 25.65 12.38 10.54
CA ALA A 219 25.88 12.93 9.21
C ALA A 219 26.85 12.13 8.32
N SER A 220 26.65 10.81 8.21
CA SER A 220 27.17 10.03 7.10
C SER A 220 26.33 10.38 5.86
N PRO A 221 26.91 10.98 4.81
CA PRO A 221 26.16 11.49 3.66
C PRO A 221 25.53 10.39 2.80
N SER A 222 25.91 9.14 3.01
CA SER A 222 25.31 7.98 2.37
C SER A 222 24.61 7.13 3.42
N LEU A 223 23.29 7.02 3.34
CA LEU A 223 22.55 5.91 3.94
C LEU A 223 23.07 4.63 3.29
N SER A 224 24.08 4.01 3.90
CA SER A 224 24.58 2.73 3.43
C SER A 224 23.47 1.70 3.54
N LEU A 225 23.31 0.88 2.52
CA LEU A 225 22.39 -0.27 2.50
C LEU A 225 22.62 -1.20 3.71
N GLU A 226 23.81 -1.16 4.30
CA GLU A 226 24.26 -1.82 5.53
C GLU A 226 23.59 -1.30 6.81
N ALA A 227 22.96 -0.12 6.79
CA ALA A 227 22.28 0.44 7.96
C ALA A 227 21.12 -0.44 8.45
N LEU A 228 20.53 -1.24 7.55
CA LEU A 228 19.51 -2.23 7.87
C LEU A 228 20.08 -3.49 8.54
N GLU A 229 21.37 -3.78 8.37
CA GLU A 229 22.04 -4.97 8.91
C GLU A 229 22.59 -4.74 10.32
N GLY A 230 22.94 -3.49 10.65
CA GLY A 230 23.44 -3.14 11.98
C GLY A 230 22.38 -3.35 13.06
N SER A 231 22.80 -3.85 14.22
CA SER A 231 21.99 -3.96 15.45
C SER A 231 21.50 -2.62 16.02
N SER A 232 21.65 -1.53 15.27
CA SER A 232 21.46 -0.15 15.70
C SER A 232 20.25 0.47 15.00
N GLY A 233 19.10 -0.21 15.04
CA GLY A 233 17.82 0.35 14.61
C GLY A 233 17.47 1.69 15.29
N GLU A 234 18.12 1.98 16.43
CA GLU A 234 18.07 3.26 17.15
C GLU A 234 18.67 4.46 16.38
N LEU A 235 19.43 4.25 15.30
CA LEU A 235 20.06 5.34 14.54
C LEU A 235 19.19 5.91 13.42
N LEU A 236 18.14 5.19 13.00
CA LEU A 236 17.27 5.60 11.89
C LEU A 236 16.02 6.30 12.42
N GLN A 237 15.93 7.60 12.13
CA GLN A 237 14.78 8.41 12.52
C GLN A 237 13.87 8.68 11.32
N PRO A 238 12.54 8.68 11.51
CA PRO A 238 11.61 9.08 10.47
C PRO A 238 11.77 10.58 10.15
N GLU A 239 11.76 10.92 8.86
CA GLU A 239 11.69 12.30 8.41
C GLU A 239 10.27 12.83 8.57
N VAL A 240 10.11 13.78 9.49
CA VAL A 240 8.83 14.41 9.84
C VAL A 240 8.72 15.77 9.15
N GLY A 241 7.54 16.09 8.61
CA GLY A 241 7.25 17.40 8.01
C GLY A 241 7.87 17.65 6.63
N GLY A 242 8.71 16.73 6.14
CA GLY A 242 9.27 16.76 4.79
C GLY A 242 8.29 16.28 3.71
N PRO A 243 8.76 16.12 2.47
CA PRO A 243 7.95 15.61 1.37
C PRO A 243 7.40 14.21 1.69
N LEU A 244 6.10 14.04 1.48
CA LEU A 244 5.42 12.75 1.71
C LEU A 244 5.99 11.68 0.79
N ALA A 245 6.17 10.45 1.28
CA ALA A 245 6.77 9.38 0.47
C ALA A 245 5.74 8.64 -0.41
N GLN A 246 4.45 8.72 -0.08
CA GLN A 246 3.37 8.08 -0.84
C GLN A 246 2.71 9.06 -1.81
N PRO A 247 2.65 8.75 -3.11
CA PRO A 247 2.07 9.65 -4.12
C PRO A 247 0.62 10.06 -3.86
N TYR A 248 -0.23 9.15 -3.36
CA TYR A 248 -1.63 9.51 -3.10
C TYR A 248 -1.76 10.52 -1.94
N LEU A 249 -0.90 10.46 -0.92
CA LEU A 249 -0.87 11.46 0.15
C LEU A 249 -0.37 12.82 -0.37
N GLN A 250 0.60 12.82 -1.29
CA GLN A 250 1.02 14.04 -1.99
C GLN A 250 -0.16 14.65 -2.78
N ALA A 251 -0.95 13.81 -3.47
CA ALA A 251 -2.15 14.24 -4.18
C ALA A 251 -3.24 14.77 -3.22
N MET A 252 -3.45 14.14 -2.06
CA MET A 252 -4.39 14.64 -1.04
C MET A 252 -3.98 16.02 -0.54
N VAL A 253 -2.70 16.21 -0.20
CA VAL A 253 -2.18 17.52 0.20
C VAL A 253 -2.32 18.52 -0.94
N ALA A 254 -2.02 18.14 -2.18
CA ALA A 254 -2.19 19.00 -3.36
C ALA A 254 -3.61 19.56 -3.49
N GLY A 255 -4.63 18.80 -3.05
CA GLY A 255 -6.02 19.24 -3.06
C GLY A 255 -6.28 20.55 -2.31
N LEU A 256 -5.45 20.90 -1.31
CA LEU A 256 -5.53 22.19 -0.61
C LEU A 256 -5.30 23.39 -1.54
N ALA A 257 -4.66 23.20 -2.70
CA ALA A 257 -4.42 24.26 -3.67
C ALA A 257 -5.72 24.86 -4.22
N VAL A 258 -6.82 24.10 -4.22
CA VAL A 258 -8.13 24.54 -4.72
C VAL A 258 -8.65 25.78 -3.98
N THR A 259 -8.37 25.90 -2.68
CA THR A 259 -8.75 27.08 -1.86
C THR A 259 -7.55 27.77 -1.22
N ALA A 260 -6.36 27.60 -1.80
CA ALA A 260 -5.12 28.19 -1.30
C ALA A 260 -5.23 29.71 -1.01
N PRO A 261 -5.88 30.55 -1.84
CA PRO A 261 -6.03 31.98 -1.51
C PRO A 261 -6.81 32.23 -0.21
N SER A 262 -7.80 31.39 0.10
CA SER A 262 -8.59 31.51 1.34
C SER A 262 -7.79 31.05 2.55
N ILE A 263 -7.01 29.96 2.41
CA ILE A 263 -6.12 29.45 3.45
C ILE A 263 -5.01 30.46 3.75
N GLU A 264 -4.36 31.01 2.72
CA GLU A 264 -3.33 32.04 2.84
C GLU A 264 -3.87 33.27 3.57
N LYS A 265 -5.07 33.75 3.19
CA LYS A 265 -5.71 34.89 3.87
C LYS A 265 -5.97 34.62 5.35
N SER A 266 -6.37 33.40 5.70
CA SER A 266 -6.52 32.97 7.11
C SER A 266 -5.19 33.04 7.84
N ILE A 267 -4.12 32.48 7.25
CA ILE A 267 -2.76 32.49 7.83
C ILE A 267 -2.26 33.93 8.03
N GLN A 268 -2.43 34.80 7.03
CA GLN A 268 -2.05 36.22 7.10
C GLN A 268 -2.82 37.00 8.17
N SER A 269 -4.03 36.58 8.51
CA SER A 269 -4.80 37.14 9.63
C SER A 269 -4.34 36.67 11.01
N GLY A 270 -3.34 35.78 11.08
CA GLY A 270 -2.84 35.16 12.31
C GLY A 270 -3.64 33.94 12.76
N ALA A 271 -4.65 33.53 11.99
CA ALA A 271 -5.43 32.33 12.26
C ALA A 271 -4.75 31.09 11.67
N ARG A 272 -4.84 29.96 12.38
CA ARG A 272 -4.31 28.69 11.89
C ARG A 272 -5.43 27.89 11.20
N PRO A 273 -5.28 27.49 9.93
CA PRO A 273 -6.28 26.66 9.26
C PRO A 273 -6.38 25.30 9.97
N ARG A 274 -7.60 24.77 10.07
CA ARG A 274 -7.85 23.51 10.77
C ARG A 274 -8.14 22.37 9.80
N CYS A 275 -7.54 21.21 10.04
CA CYS A 275 -7.75 20.00 9.24
C CYS A 275 -8.20 18.82 10.12
N LEU A 276 -9.30 18.18 9.74
CA LEU A 276 -9.70 16.88 10.29
C LEU A 276 -9.20 15.78 9.37
N CYS A 277 -8.42 14.83 9.89
CA CYS A 277 -7.97 13.65 9.15
C CYS A 277 -8.71 12.42 9.68
N ALA A 278 -9.59 11.84 8.87
CA ALA A 278 -10.25 10.57 9.14
C ALA A 278 -9.38 9.43 8.61
N GLY A 279 -8.78 8.67 9.52
CA GLY A 279 -7.68 7.74 9.24
C GLY A 279 -6.33 8.42 9.51
N VAL A 280 -5.54 7.83 10.42
CA VAL A 280 -4.21 8.36 10.78
C VAL A 280 -3.11 7.49 10.17
N GLY A 281 -3.26 6.17 10.24
CA GLY A 281 -2.19 5.24 9.87
C GLY A 281 -0.93 5.53 10.68
N GLY A 282 0.22 5.63 10.02
CA GLY A 282 1.49 6.05 10.63
C GLY A 282 1.62 7.56 10.87
N GLY A 283 0.60 8.37 10.59
CA GLY A 283 0.59 9.81 10.92
C GLY A 283 1.39 10.73 10.00
N SER A 284 1.91 10.23 8.88
CA SER A 284 2.74 11.02 7.95
C SER A 284 1.99 12.22 7.36
N LEU A 285 0.72 12.04 6.99
CA LEU A 285 -0.15 13.11 6.51
C LEU A 285 -0.33 14.20 7.56
N LEU A 286 -0.65 13.82 8.80
CA LEU A 286 -0.86 14.75 9.91
C LEU A 286 0.41 15.55 10.19
N MET A 287 1.57 14.90 10.23
CA MET A 287 2.84 15.57 10.46
C MET A 287 3.23 16.51 9.31
N SER A 288 2.92 16.15 8.06
CA SER A 288 3.12 17.05 6.90
C SER A 288 2.23 18.29 6.99
N LEU A 289 0.95 18.14 7.35
CA LEU A 289 0.03 19.25 7.57
C LEU A 289 0.48 20.14 8.73
N ARG A 290 0.89 19.54 9.85
CA ARG A 290 1.27 20.25 11.08
C ARG A 290 2.60 20.98 10.95
N VAL A 291 3.64 20.30 10.48
CA VAL A 291 5.03 20.82 10.44
C VAL A 291 5.31 21.53 9.11
N GLY A 292 4.88 20.95 7.99
CA GLY A 292 5.12 21.49 6.65
C GLY A 292 4.19 22.64 6.28
N LEU A 293 2.90 22.56 6.68
CA LEU A 293 1.86 23.52 6.29
C LEU A 293 1.25 24.31 7.45
N GLN A 294 1.73 24.07 8.68
CA GLN A 294 1.33 24.81 9.86
C GLN A 294 -0.17 24.74 10.19
N PHE A 295 -0.86 23.63 9.93
CA PHE A 295 -2.27 23.44 10.30
C PHE A 295 -2.46 23.12 11.79
N ASP A 296 -3.67 23.41 12.31
CA ASP A 296 -4.24 22.77 13.51
C ASP A 296 -4.90 21.45 13.05
N VAL A 297 -4.37 20.32 13.50
CA VAL A 297 -4.68 19.00 12.95
C VAL A 297 -5.36 18.15 14.02
N LEU A 298 -6.52 17.60 13.66
CA LEU A 298 -7.22 16.58 14.44
C LEU A 298 -7.24 15.27 13.66
N GLY A 299 -6.59 14.23 14.17
CA GLY A 299 -6.62 12.89 13.59
C GLY A 299 -7.59 11.97 14.33
N ILE A 300 -8.41 11.21 13.60
CA ILE A 300 -9.26 10.17 14.17
C ILE A 300 -8.83 8.81 13.63
N GLU A 301 -8.48 7.89 14.52
CA GLU A 301 -8.06 6.53 14.20
C GLU A 301 -8.92 5.52 14.97
N ALA A 302 -9.37 4.46 14.30
CA ALA A 302 -10.24 3.48 14.95
C ALA A 302 -9.46 2.57 15.91
N ASP A 303 -8.17 2.38 15.69
CA ASP A 303 -7.31 1.48 16.45
C ASP A 303 -6.24 2.22 17.26
N GLY A 304 -6.33 2.18 18.60
CA GLY A 304 -5.33 2.79 19.48
C GLY A 304 -3.91 2.23 19.30
N VAL A 305 -3.78 0.97 18.87
CA VAL A 305 -2.47 0.35 18.62
C VAL A 305 -1.81 0.94 17.37
N VAL A 306 -2.59 1.35 16.37
CA VAL A 306 -2.06 2.06 15.18
C VAL A 306 -1.46 3.41 15.60
N LEU A 307 -2.11 4.13 16.53
CA LEU A 307 -1.56 5.38 17.07
C LEU A 307 -0.26 5.15 17.85
N ASP A 308 -0.19 4.08 18.65
CA ASP A 308 1.03 3.74 19.38
C ASP A 308 2.18 3.40 18.42
N VAL A 309 1.90 2.66 17.35
CA VAL A 309 2.87 2.40 16.26
C VAL A 309 3.30 3.69 15.58
N ALA A 310 2.37 4.59 15.26
CA ALA A 310 2.66 5.88 14.64
C ALA A 310 3.61 6.73 15.51
N ARG A 311 3.38 6.77 16.82
CA ARG A 311 4.23 7.48 17.80
C ARG A 311 5.61 6.84 17.90
N SER A 312 5.68 5.53 18.08
CA SER A 312 6.93 4.80 18.33
C SER A 312 7.83 4.69 17.09
N HIS A 313 7.26 4.59 15.89
CA HIS A 313 8.01 4.22 14.69
C HIS A 313 8.00 5.25 13.56
N PHE A 314 6.97 6.09 13.48
CA PHE A 314 6.77 7.00 12.33
C PHE A 314 6.92 8.49 12.69
N GLY A 315 7.19 8.81 13.96
CA GLY A 315 7.46 10.18 14.40
C GLY A 315 6.19 11.03 14.52
N LEU A 316 5.04 10.40 14.76
CA LEU A 316 3.84 11.12 15.16
C LEU A 316 4.07 11.75 16.54
N VAL A 317 4.04 13.07 16.60
CA VAL A 317 4.21 13.83 17.85
C VAL A 317 3.01 14.75 18.01
N GLU A 318 2.28 14.54 19.09
CA GLU A 318 1.16 15.41 19.48
C GLU A 318 1.67 16.67 20.17
N ASP A 319 1.02 17.78 19.89
CA ASP A 319 1.27 19.08 20.53
C ASP A 319 -0.03 19.88 20.63
N GLU A 320 0.06 21.18 20.96
CA GLU A 320 -1.12 22.05 21.08
C GLU A 320 -1.95 22.14 19.77
N PHE A 321 -1.32 21.91 18.62
CA PHE A 321 -1.92 22.03 17.29
C PHE A 321 -1.96 20.71 16.52
N LEU A 322 -1.59 19.58 17.12
CA LEU A 322 -1.82 18.25 16.56
C LEU A 322 -2.30 17.34 17.68
N ARG A 323 -3.54 16.88 17.57
CA ARG A 323 -4.18 15.96 18.49
C ARG A 323 -4.69 14.74 17.74
N VAL A 324 -4.58 13.57 18.35
CA VAL A 324 -5.22 12.36 17.82
C VAL A 324 -6.19 11.75 18.82
N HIS A 325 -7.29 11.20 18.31
CA HIS A 325 -8.28 10.51 19.12
C HIS A 325 -8.56 9.12 18.56
N VAL A 326 -8.74 8.17 19.47
CA VAL A 326 -9.22 6.83 19.13
C VAL A 326 -10.73 6.89 19.02
N GLY A 327 -11.27 6.54 17.85
CA GLY A 327 -12.71 6.56 17.61
C GLY A 327 -13.10 6.25 16.17
N ASP A 328 -14.40 6.08 15.95
CA ASP A 328 -14.98 5.97 14.62
C ASP A 328 -15.06 7.38 14.00
N ALA A 329 -14.38 7.57 12.86
CA ALA A 329 -14.31 8.87 12.20
C ALA A 329 -15.68 9.35 11.69
N ILE A 330 -16.54 8.44 11.21
CA ILE A 330 -17.88 8.78 10.71
C ILE A 330 -18.75 9.25 11.88
N GLN A 331 -18.78 8.50 12.98
CA GLN A 331 -19.53 8.89 14.19
C GLN A 331 -19.01 10.20 14.78
N THR A 332 -17.70 10.42 14.74
CA THR A 332 -17.09 11.67 15.22
C THR A 332 -17.53 12.87 14.38
N ILE A 333 -17.53 12.73 13.04
CA ILE A 333 -18.03 13.76 12.12
C ILE A 333 -19.51 14.07 12.38
N GLU A 334 -20.34 13.03 12.53
CA GLU A 334 -21.78 13.19 12.84
C GLU A 334 -21.99 13.86 14.20
N GLY A 335 -21.20 13.49 15.22
CA GLY A 335 -21.22 14.10 16.55
C GLY A 335 -20.86 15.59 16.51
N PHE A 336 -19.83 15.98 15.75
CA PHE A 336 -19.47 17.38 15.54
C PHE A 336 -20.58 18.17 14.84
N ALA A 337 -21.20 17.60 13.80
CA ALA A 337 -22.34 18.23 13.12
C ALA A 337 -23.56 18.39 14.04
N ALA A 338 -23.72 17.50 15.03
CA ALA A 338 -24.74 17.59 16.06
C ALA A 338 -24.39 18.53 17.24
N GLY A 339 -23.25 19.23 17.19
CA GLY A 339 -22.84 20.19 18.21
C GLY A 339 -22.09 19.59 19.41
N GLN A 340 -21.59 18.36 19.31
CA GLN A 340 -20.75 17.74 20.36
C GLN A 340 -19.29 18.21 20.31
N GLY A 341 -18.92 19.02 19.32
CA GLY A 341 -17.58 19.57 19.17
C GLY A 341 -17.34 20.84 19.98
N GLU A 342 -16.10 21.35 19.94
CA GLU A 342 -15.78 22.65 20.53
C GLU A 342 -16.57 23.79 19.84
N PRO A 343 -17.01 24.83 20.56
CA PRO A 343 -17.67 25.98 19.95
C PRO A 343 -16.81 26.63 18.86
N GLY A 344 -17.39 26.86 17.67
CA GLY A 344 -16.67 27.48 16.54
C GLY A 344 -15.66 26.55 15.85
N MET A 345 -15.77 25.23 16.05
CA MET A 345 -14.93 24.23 15.41
C MET A 345 -15.32 23.96 13.97
N ASN A 346 -15.02 24.92 13.09
CA ASN A 346 -15.06 24.69 11.66
C ASN A 346 -13.69 24.25 11.15
N PHE A 347 -13.70 23.46 10.08
CA PHE A 347 -12.51 22.93 9.43
C PHE A 347 -12.32 23.59 8.07
N SER A 348 -11.08 24.00 7.79
CA SER A 348 -10.68 24.44 6.45
C SER A 348 -10.57 23.24 5.50
N ALA A 349 -10.27 22.05 6.03
CA ALA A 349 -10.31 20.81 5.28
C ALA A 349 -10.73 19.61 6.14
N VAL A 350 -11.44 18.67 5.53
CA VAL A 350 -11.67 17.31 6.04
C VAL A 350 -11.03 16.36 5.03
N MET A 351 -9.95 15.68 5.44
CA MET A 351 -9.25 14.68 4.66
C MET A 351 -9.69 13.29 5.09
N VAL A 352 -10.13 12.47 4.14
CA VAL A 352 -10.64 11.13 4.42
C VAL A 352 -9.80 10.10 3.69
N ASP A 353 -9.08 9.31 4.48
CA ASP A 353 -8.28 8.17 4.06
C ASP A 353 -8.67 6.95 4.90
N LEU A 354 -9.85 6.43 4.64
CA LEU A 354 -10.42 5.28 5.32
C LEU A 354 -10.43 4.08 4.36
N ASP A 355 -9.83 2.97 4.77
CA ASP A 355 -9.93 1.71 4.06
C ASP A 355 -11.29 1.04 4.35
N SER A 356 -11.86 0.36 3.34
CA SER A 356 -12.99 -0.53 3.58
C SER A 356 -12.53 -1.76 4.37
N SER A 357 -13.24 -2.10 5.45
CA SER A 357 -13.02 -3.33 6.21
C SER A 357 -13.50 -4.59 5.49
N ASP A 358 -14.24 -4.46 4.37
CA ASP A 358 -14.79 -5.60 3.65
C ASP A 358 -13.76 -6.23 2.70
N ALA A 359 -13.07 -7.26 3.20
CA ALA A 359 -12.15 -8.06 2.41
C ALA A 359 -12.80 -8.74 1.18
N MET A 360 -14.13 -8.93 1.16
CA MET A 360 -14.86 -9.54 0.05
C MET A 360 -15.04 -8.57 -1.14
N CYS A 361 -15.06 -7.26 -0.88
CA CYS A 361 -15.21 -6.23 -1.92
C CYS A 361 -13.88 -5.83 -2.59
N GLY A 362 -12.75 -6.37 -2.12
CA GLY A 362 -11.42 -5.92 -2.52
C GLY A 362 -11.01 -4.59 -1.86
N VAL A 363 -9.80 -4.12 -2.15
CA VAL A 363 -9.31 -2.82 -1.64
C VAL A 363 -10.19 -1.73 -2.24
N SER A 364 -11.00 -1.08 -1.41
CA SER A 364 -11.79 0.09 -1.80
C SER A 364 -11.70 1.14 -0.72
N ALA A 365 -11.74 2.40 -1.14
CA ALA A 365 -11.74 3.57 -0.28
C ALA A 365 -12.60 4.67 -0.94
N PRO A 366 -13.35 5.46 -0.15
CA PRO A 366 -13.69 5.22 1.26
C PRO A 366 -14.67 4.02 1.41
N PRO A 367 -14.98 3.58 2.64
CA PRO A 367 -16.12 2.68 2.87
C PRO A 367 -17.43 3.32 2.36
N LEU A 368 -18.38 2.48 1.91
CA LEU A 368 -19.69 2.93 1.40
C LEU A 368 -20.46 3.82 2.39
N GLU A 369 -20.23 3.63 3.69
CA GLU A 369 -20.87 4.39 4.76
C GLU A 369 -20.47 5.86 4.75
N MET A 370 -19.22 6.15 4.39
CA MET A 370 -18.71 7.51 4.24
C MET A 370 -19.39 8.24 3.07
N ALA A 371 -19.73 7.50 2.02
CA ALA A 371 -20.46 8.00 0.85
C ALA A 371 -21.99 7.96 1.06
N ARG A 372 -22.49 8.10 2.29
CA ARG A 372 -23.92 8.32 2.56
C ARG A 372 -24.21 9.82 2.57
N GLY A 373 -25.38 10.20 2.03
CA GLY A 373 -25.79 11.61 1.99
C GLY A 373 -25.86 12.29 3.37
N SER A 374 -26.24 11.56 4.42
CA SER A 374 -26.24 12.07 5.80
C SER A 374 -24.84 12.41 6.31
N VAL A 375 -23.86 11.55 6.02
CA VAL A 375 -22.46 11.76 6.41
C VAL A 375 -21.87 12.92 5.62
N LEU A 376 -22.09 12.99 4.31
CA LEU A 376 -21.64 14.12 3.50
C LEU A 376 -22.25 15.47 3.92
N LEU A 377 -23.52 15.47 4.33
CA LEU A 377 -24.14 16.65 4.91
C LEU A 377 -23.48 17.03 6.25
N SER A 378 -23.13 16.04 7.08
CA SER A 378 -22.41 16.26 8.34
C SER A 378 -21.02 16.85 8.09
N VAL A 379 -20.28 16.32 7.11
CA VAL A 379 -19.00 16.89 6.64
C VAL A 379 -19.18 18.33 6.18
N ARG A 380 -20.16 18.62 5.31
CA ARG A 380 -20.44 19.99 4.86
C ARG A 380 -20.74 20.94 6.04
N THR A 381 -21.43 20.43 7.06
CA THR A 381 -21.82 21.22 8.24
C THR A 381 -20.63 21.66 9.09
N ILE A 382 -19.60 20.82 9.20
CA ILE A 382 -18.40 21.11 10.01
C ILE A 382 -17.31 21.84 9.21
N LEU A 383 -17.45 21.98 7.90
CA LEU A 383 -16.51 22.70 7.06
C LEU A 383 -16.79 24.21 7.08
N ASP A 384 -15.72 24.99 6.96
CA ASP A 384 -15.81 26.43 6.69
C ASP A 384 -16.51 26.71 5.36
N HIS A 385 -16.94 27.97 5.17
CA HIS A 385 -17.55 28.42 3.91
C HIS A 385 -16.65 28.15 2.68
N HIS A 386 -15.33 28.28 2.85
CA HIS A 386 -14.32 27.95 1.84
C HIS A 386 -13.62 26.61 2.11
N GLY A 387 -14.25 25.74 2.90
CA GLY A 387 -13.72 24.46 3.31
C GLY A 387 -13.73 23.42 2.19
N LEU A 388 -12.89 22.41 2.37
CA LEU A 388 -12.69 21.31 1.42
C LEU A 388 -12.99 19.95 2.04
N LEU A 389 -13.69 19.09 1.31
CA LEU A 389 -13.62 17.65 1.52
C LEU A 389 -12.61 17.07 0.52
N ILE A 390 -11.58 16.40 1.02
CA ILE A 390 -10.55 15.73 0.22
C ILE A 390 -10.63 14.23 0.50
N LEU A 391 -10.86 13.45 -0.54
CA LEU A 391 -11.19 12.03 -0.42
C LEU A 391 -10.24 11.18 -1.26
N ASN A 392 -9.58 10.21 -0.62
CA ASN A 392 -8.90 9.13 -1.34
C ASN A 392 -9.94 8.13 -1.87
N VAL A 393 -9.98 7.92 -3.18
CA VAL A 393 -10.94 7.04 -3.86
C VAL A 393 -10.22 5.92 -4.59
N ILE A 394 -10.51 4.69 -4.17
CA ILE A 394 -10.07 3.45 -4.82
C ILE A 394 -11.33 2.70 -5.25
N PRO A 395 -11.72 2.73 -6.53
CA PRO A 395 -12.87 2.00 -7.01
C PRO A 395 -12.60 0.49 -6.98
N PRO A 396 -13.56 -0.34 -6.55
CA PRO A 396 -13.41 -1.79 -6.63
C PRO A 396 -13.18 -2.23 -8.09
N PRO A 397 -12.23 -3.14 -8.38
CA PRO A 397 -11.94 -3.57 -9.75
C PRO A 397 -13.15 -4.12 -10.52
N ALA A 398 -14.11 -4.71 -9.80
CA ALA A 398 -15.33 -5.26 -10.37
C ALA A 398 -16.46 -4.23 -10.55
N ASP A 399 -16.39 -3.08 -9.85
CA ASP A 399 -17.46 -2.08 -9.82
C ASP A 399 -17.06 -0.81 -10.57
N LYS A 400 -17.38 -0.79 -11.87
CA LYS A 400 -17.18 0.38 -12.74
C LYS A 400 -18.15 1.53 -12.45
N THR A 401 -19.16 1.32 -11.60
CA THR A 401 -20.17 2.32 -11.26
C THR A 401 -19.87 3.06 -9.97
N PHE A 402 -19.06 2.48 -9.08
CA PHE A 402 -18.67 3.06 -7.79
C PHE A 402 -18.15 4.50 -7.91
N TYR A 403 -17.14 4.73 -8.74
CA TYR A 403 -16.55 6.06 -8.92
C TYR A 403 -17.59 7.09 -9.39
N LYS A 404 -18.44 6.70 -10.35
CA LYS A 404 -19.52 7.57 -10.83
C LYS A 404 -20.54 7.87 -9.72
N ALA A 405 -20.93 6.86 -8.94
CA ALA A 405 -21.86 7.04 -7.83
C ALA A 405 -21.31 8.01 -6.76
N VAL A 406 -20.03 7.87 -6.40
CA VAL A 406 -19.37 8.79 -5.45
C VAL A 406 -19.33 10.22 -6.00
N THR A 407 -18.94 10.41 -7.26
CA THR A 407 -18.88 11.75 -7.87
C THR A 407 -20.25 12.39 -8.03
N ASP A 408 -21.27 11.64 -8.47
CA ASP A 408 -22.64 12.12 -8.59
C ASP A 408 -23.22 12.52 -7.23
N LEU A 409 -22.87 11.78 -6.16
CA LEU A 409 -23.29 12.12 -4.82
C LEU A 409 -22.57 13.36 -4.29
N LEU A 410 -21.25 13.48 -4.47
CA LEU A 410 -20.51 14.68 -4.05
C LEU A 410 -21.07 15.94 -4.71
N ARG A 411 -21.43 15.90 -6.00
CA ARG A 411 -22.06 17.04 -6.70
C ARG A 411 -23.43 17.44 -6.15
N GLN A 412 -24.14 16.56 -5.44
CA GLN A 412 -25.41 16.91 -4.79
C GLN A 412 -25.20 17.73 -3.52
N PHE A 413 -24.08 17.51 -2.81
CA PHE A 413 -23.82 18.12 -1.51
C PHE A 413 -22.75 19.22 -1.54
N PHE A 414 -21.92 19.28 -2.58
CA PHE A 414 -20.82 20.25 -2.71
C PHE A 414 -20.97 21.07 -3.99
N SER A 415 -20.36 22.26 -4.00
CA SER A 415 -20.54 23.24 -5.08
C SER A 415 -19.72 22.89 -6.31
N GLU A 416 -18.46 22.54 -6.13
CA GLU A 416 -17.54 22.21 -7.22
C GLU A 416 -16.76 20.94 -6.85
N LEU A 417 -16.38 20.17 -7.88
CA LEU A 417 -15.66 18.93 -7.73
C LEU A 417 -14.42 18.96 -8.61
N TYR A 418 -13.32 18.48 -8.05
CA TYR A 418 -12.04 18.34 -8.71
C TYR A 418 -11.52 16.92 -8.52
N GLU A 419 -10.68 16.50 -9.44
CA GLU A 419 -10.01 15.22 -9.45
C GLU A 419 -8.50 15.43 -9.59
N ILE A 420 -7.75 14.62 -8.87
CA ILE A 420 -6.32 14.42 -9.05
C ILE A 420 -6.11 12.92 -9.28
N ASP A 421 -5.79 12.55 -10.52
CA ASP A 421 -5.35 11.19 -10.84
C ASP A 421 -4.01 10.95 -10.12
N VAL A 422 -3.84 9.82 -9.42
CA VAL A 422 -2.56 9.49 -8.75
C VAL A 422 -1.52 8.94 -9.74
N GLY A 423 -1.98 8.38 -10.88
CA GLY A 423 -1.14 7.86 -11.97
C GLY A 423 -0.83 6.37 -11.88
N ASN A 424 -1.30 5.68 -10.85
CA ASN A 424 -1.20 4.23 -10.73
C ASN A 424 -2.36 3.48 -11.42
N GLY A 425 -3.36 4.21 -11.94
CA GLY A 425 -4.56 3.65 -12.57
C GLY A 425 -5.59 3.07 -11.59
N GLU A 426 -5.33 3.15 -10.29
CA GLU A 426 -6.18 2.59 -9.22
C GLU A 426 -6.73 3.68 -8.29
N ASN A 427 -5.99 4.77 -8.07
CA ASN A 427 -6.33 5.76 -7.05
C ASN A 427 -6.62 7.12 -7.67
N PHE A 428 -7.69 7.75 -7.19
CA PHE A 428 -8.05 9.12 -7.49
C PHE A 428 -8.20 9.87 -6.17
N VAL A 429 -7.78 11.12 -6.14
CA VAL A 429 -8.16 12.04 -5.06
C VAL A 429 -9.26 12.94 -5.58
N LEU A 430 -10.41 12.93 -4.91
CA LEU A 430 -11.51 13.85 -5.18
C LEU A 430 -11.47 15.01 -4.19
N VAL A 431 -11.64 16.23 -4.69
CA VAL A 431 -11.67 17.45 -3.88
C VAL A 431 -12.98 18.17 -4.12
N ALA A 432 -13.80 18.30 -3.09
CA ALA A 432 -15.13 18.90 -3.17
C ALA A 432 -15.19 20.18 -2.32
N THR A 433 -15.73 21.26 -2.89
CA THR A 433 -15.75 22.58 -2.27
C THR A 433 -17.12 22.92 -1.69
N VAL A 434 -17.17 23.57 -0.53
CA VAL A 434 -18.45 24.01 0.06
C VAL A 434 -19.12 25.11 -0.78
N SER A 435 -18.32 26.05 -1.30
CA SER A 435 -18.73 27.17 -2.16
C SER A 435 -18.01 27.15 -3.51
N PRO A 436 -18.46 27.92 -4.51
CA PRO A 436 -17.69 28.15 -5.73
C PRO A 436 -16.30 28.71 -5.43
N VAL A 437 -15.30 28.32 -6.22
CA VAL A 437 -13.94 28.84 -6.09
C VAL A 437 -13.81 30.11 -6.92
N GLU A 438 -13.48 31.21 -6.26
CA GLU A 438 -13.15 32.46 -6.96
C GLU A 438 -11.77 32.32 -7.61
N THR A 439 -11.71 32.33 -8.94
CA THR A 439 -10.43 32.42 -9.66
C THR A 439 -9.79 33.78 -9.38
N THR A 440 -8.85 33.84 -8.44
CA THR A 440 -8.02 35.02 -8.25
C THR A 440 -7.07 35.15 -9.45
N ALA A 441 -7.12 36.31 -10.12
CA ALA A 441 -6.24 36.63 -11.23
C ALA A 441 -4.76 36.39 -10.85
N THR A 442 -3.99 35.85 -11.79
CA THR A 442 -2.55 35.54 -11.76
C THR A 442 -1.73 36.52 -10.93
N GLY A 443 -1.60 36.24 -9.63
CA GLY A 443 -0.72 36.93 -8.69
C GLY A 443 0.45 36.04 -8.30
N ASP A 444 1.33 36.57 -7.45
CA ASP A 444 2.38 35.80 -6.76
C ASP A 444 1.74 34.60 -6.04
N PRO A 445 2.23 33.36 -6.19
CA PRO A 445 1.65 32.17 -5.55
C PRO A 445 1.43 32.27 -4.03
N GLY A 446 2.02 33.25 -3.33
CA GLY A 446 1.93 33.34 -1.87
C GLY A 446 2.78 32.27 -1.19
N GLN A 447 3.00 32.44 0.11
CA GLN A 447 3.89 31.56 0.86
C GLN A 447 3.29 30.15 0.97
N PHE A 448 1.98 30.05 1.17
CA PHE A 448 1.27 28.77 1.32
C PHE A 448 1.40 27.87 0.09
N LEU A 449 1.19 28.38 -1.14
CA LEU A 449 1.37 27.55 -2.34
C LEU A 449 2.83 27.11 -2.54
N THR A 450 3.78 27.93 -2.08
CA THR A 450 5.21 27.58 -2.13
C THR A 450 5.50 26.40 -1.18
N ASP A 451 5.00 26.45 0.05
CA ASP A 451 5.14 25.37 1.03
C ASP A 451 4.37 24.11 0.57
N LEU A 452 3.21 24.31 -0.05
CA LEU A 452 2.40 23.23 -0.63
C LEU A 452 3.14 22.51 -1.74
N ARG A 453 3.83 23.22 -2.65
CA ARG A 453 4.62 22.61 -3.73
C ARG A 453 5.74 21.71 -3.20
N ASN A 454 6.34 22.04 -2.07
CA ASN A 454 7.37 21.20 -1.45
C ASN A 454 6.80 19.87 -0.92
N SER A 455 5.54 19.86 -0.48
CA SER A 455 4.88 18.67 0.09
C SER A 455 4.14 17.85 -0.96
N ALA A 456 3.56 18.50 -1.96
CA ALA A 456 2.69 17.92 -2.99
C ALA A 456 3.42 17.54 -4.28
N GLY A 457 4.60 18.09 -4.56
CA GLY A 457 5.32 17.81 -5.81
C GLY A 457 4.55 18.28 -7.05
N ASP A 458 4.56 17.45 -8.10
CA ASP A 458 3.92 17.72 -9.40
C ASP A 458 2.39 17.48 -9.41
N PHE A 459 1.82 17.08 -8.27
CA PHE A 459 0.38 16.87 -8.16
C PHE A 459 -0.44 18.17 -8.23
N LEU A 460 0.18 19.32 -7.97
CA LEU A 460 -0.47 20.63 -8.12
C LEU A 460 -0.91 20.88 -9.56
N GLU A 461 -0.10 20.48 -10.53
CA GLU A 461 -0.37 20.62 -11.96
C GLU A 461 -1.39 19.59 -12.48
N ARG A 462 -1.75 18.59 -11.65
CA ARG A 462 -2.66 17.50 -12.01
C ARG A 462 -4.11 17.71 -11.57
N ILE A 463 -4.40 18.80 -10.86
CA ILE A 463 -5.75 19.14 -10.40
C ILE A 463 -6.63 19.51 -11.60
N ARG A 464 -7.74 18.79 -11.78
CA ARG A 464 -8.73 19.06 -12.85
C ARG A 464 -10.11 19.21 -12.25
N LYS A 465 -10.83 20.27 -12.63
CA LYS A 465 -12.26 20.41 -12.30
C LYS A 465 -13.08 19.42 -13.16
N ILE A 466 -14.05 18.73 -12.56
CA ILE A 466 -14.85 17.68 -13.20
C ILE A 466 -16.36 17.83 -13.02
#